data_AF-A0A429B268-F1
#
_entry.id   AF-A0A429B268-F1
#
_cell.length_a   1.000
_cell.length_b   1.000
_cell.length_c   1.000
_cell.angle_alpha   90.00
_cell.angle_beta   90.00
_cell.angle_gamma   90.00
#
_symmetry.space_group_name_H-M   'P 1'
#
loop_
_entity.id
_entity.type
_entity.pdbx_description
1 polymer ?
#
loop_
_entity_poly.entity_id
_entity_poly.type
_entity_poly.pdbx_seq_one_letter_code
_entity_poly.pdbx_strand_id
1 'polypeptide(L)'
;MNATSVDQVEFRWQPGKDFGPVAYSTEDPRIRHAAHLILPMATLPQGVASGHRSLVYLVLPGDGLATIIERSSDPDAVALSAGSPRAGGGRHPQVARALIGPYATVGIDLALACLWQGLDALRLGDPPGQVTYGRTLARLPAGEHEKLLRAFRARAGNRPQPVRGLSALVAAVLRQPERPLAAMLPAADLQAPVQGGYLRGLRFTAAVLLRGTGCAWRPSFSTYEPAQGDDRGGLQPHLVFRAAHAHAGAPPTQPREENRIALWEEAEAPADECARVARCLVRAYNELGGTGLAERLGPVVSQYRTLEARLEATALSLRQYAEPSVSAYVFPVQRPAPPAVHRVPGATEPVSAPPAADDGTEETDGMDGKLLAELYRMLPTQYDDGFFQLVEWICAAAGRRVRVPEAESGQIVEYLNHVDWYADRLTGHYRELAASRLAGLLQPLLGTRLDSGQPMRWLAGRLSREDDAGVWARAGALIYARLSDPREAAVLADRLVPELLIRLAEPRHETAARPSAPQPVQAPPGLLSDAWRRPVRVPRWLLGGLVLAVVVLSAALAWW
;
A
#
# COMPACT_ATOMS: atom_id res chain seq x y z
N MET A 1 37.46 -3.57 7.83
CA MET A 1 36.13 -3.92 7.32
C MET A 1 35.48 -2.64 6.83
N ASN A 2 35.01 -2.57 5.59
CA ASN A 2 34.31 -1.38 5.10
C ASN A 2 32.94 -1.32 5.78
N ALA A 3 32.62 -0.22 6.46
CA ALA A 3 31.29 -0.01 7.03
C ALA A 3 30.26 0.00 5.89
N THR A 4 29.26 -0.87 5.96
CA THR A 4 28.16 -0.89 5.00
C THR A 4 27.37 0.40 5.12
N SER A 5 27.42 1.24 4.08
CA SER A 5 26.74 2.52 4.08
C SER A 5 25.22 2.34 4.10
N VAL A 6 24.55 3.16 4.90
CA VAL A 6 23.11 3.37 4.83
C VAL A 6 22.88 4.76 4.27
N ASP A 7 22.20 4.79 3.13
CA ASP A 7 21.89 5.98 2.37
C ASP A 7 20.52 6.55 2.77
N GLN A 8 20.31 7.84 2.48
CA GLN A 8 19.11 8.60 2.81
C GLN A 8 18.43 9.13 1.55
N VAL A 9 17.09 9.21 1.59
CA VAL A 9 16.27 9.89 0.58
C VAL A 9 15.17 10.73 1.26
N GLU A 10 14.99 11.97 0.83
CA GLU A 10 13.83 12.81 1.17
C GLU A 10 12.78 12.72 0.07
N PHE A 11 11.53 12.46 0.44
CA PHE A 11 10.36 12.53 -0.45
C PHE A 11 9.40 13.59 0.04
N ARG A 12 8.99 14.49 -0.86
CA ARG A 12 8.12 15.64 -0.58
C ARG A 12 7.31 16.02 -1.80
N TRP A 13 6.23 16.77 -1.58
CA TRP A 13 5.39 17.29 -2.66
C TRP A 13 6.08 18.40 -3.45
N GLN A 14 6.15 18.26 -4.78
CA GLN A 14 6.74 19.22 -5.71
C GLN A 14 5.66 19.85 -6.60
N PRO A 15 5.59 21.19 -6.71
CA PRO A 15 4.72 21.86 -7.67
C PRO A 15 4.96 21.34 -9.10
N GLY A 16 3.91 20.84 -9.74
CA GLY A 16 3.96 20.32 -11.12
C GLY A 16 4.64 18.96 -11.32
N LYS A 17 5.14 18.31 -10.25
CA LYS A 17 5.74 16.96 -10.30
C LYS A 17 5.18 15.97 -9.26
N ASP A 18 4.18 16.39 -8.49
CA ASP A 18 3.55 15.70 -7.36
C ASP A 18 4.54 15.21 -6.28
N PHE A 19 4.18 14.21 -5.48
CA PHE A 19 5.03 13.69 -4.41
C PHE A 19 6.17 12.83 -4.98
N GLY A 20 7.41 13.21 -4.70
CA GLY A 20 8.58 12.58 -5.29
C GLY A 20 9.87 12.83 -4.50
N PRO A 21 10.96 12.13 -4.85
CA PRO A 21 12.25 12.34 -4.20
C PRO A 21 12.81 13.74 -4.53
N VAL A 22 13.34 14.43 -3.50
CA VAL A 22 13.86 15.81 -3.60
C VAL A 22 15.33 15.92 -3.19
N ALA A 23 15.84 14.97 -2.41
CA ALA A 23 17.22 14.95 -1.92
C ALA A 23 17.70 13.50 -1.72
N TYR A 24 18.98 13.26 -1.99
CA TYR A 24 19.63 11.94 -1.90
C TYR A 24 20.99 12.07 -1.21
N SER A 25 21.45 11.03 -0.51
CA SER A 25 22.84 10.96 -0.02
C SER A 25 23.85 10.40 -1.02
N THR A 26 23.38 9.93 -2.18
CA THR A 26 24.22 9.26 -3.18
C THR A 26 23.61 9.29 -4.58
N GLU A 27 24.49 9.19 -5.57
CA GLU A 27 24.15 8.99 -6.98
C GLU A 27 24.06 7.50 -7.37
N ASP A 28 24.26 6.55 -6.44
CA ASP A 28 24.22 5.10 -6.73
C ASP A 28 22.89 4.70 -7.42
N PRO A 29 22.92 4.18 -8.66
CA PRO A 29 21.72 3.81 -9.41
C PRO A 29 20.82 2.81 -8.68
N ARG A 30 21.36 1.93 -7.83
CA ARG A 30 20.57 0.95 -7.05
C ARG A 30 19.76 1.63 -5.96
N ILE A 31 20.33 2.65 -5.30
CA ILE A 31 19.61 3.44 -4.29
C ILE A 31 18.53 4.30 -4.97
N ARG A 32 18.80 4.85 -6.16
CA ARG A 32 17.81 5.56 -6.98
C ARG A 32 16.70 4.66 -7.51
N HIS A 33 17.01 3.41 -7.87
CA HIS A 33 16.01 2.40 -8.23
C HIS A 33 15.15 2.01 -7.02
N ALA A 34 15.77 1.68 -5.89
CA ALA A 34 15.06 1.41 -4.64
C ALA A 34 14.16 2.59 -4.22
N ALA A 35 14.62 3.84 -4.39
CA ALA A 35 13.82 5.04 -4.12
C ALA A 35 12.55 5.13 -5.00
N HIS A 36 12.62 4.71 -6.26
CA HIS A 36 11.44 4.62 -7.13
C HIS A 36 10.50 3.49 -6.70
N LEU A 37 11.03 2.31 -6.34
CA LEU A 37 10.23 1.17 -5.87
C LEU A 37 9.45 1.50 -4.58
N ILE A 38 10.04 2.29 -3.68
CA ILE A 38 9.40 2.67 -2.41
C ILE A 38 8.60 3.96 -2.47
N LEU A 39 8.61 4.70 -3.59
CA LEU A 39 7.88 5.97 -3.71
C LEU A 39 6.39 5.86 -3.32
N PRO A 40 5.62 4.84 -3.74
CA PRO A 40 4.22 4.71 -3.34
C PRO A 40 4.04 4.45 -1.84
N MET A 41 5.11 4.03 -1.12
CA MET A 41 5.08 3.82 0.33
C MET A 41 5.30 5.14 1.06
N ALA A 42 6.16 6.00 0.50
CA ALA A 42 6.61 7.24 1.12
C ALA A 42 5.50 8.28 1.21
N THR A 43 4.50 8.22 0.33
CA THR A 43 3.28 9.02 0.45
C THR A 43 2.54 8.71 1.76
N LEU A 44 2.16 9.74 2.50
CA LEU A 44 1.37 9.59 3.72
C LEU A 44 -0.10 9.26 3.36
N PRO A 45 -0.71 8.23 3.98
CA PRO A 45 -2.12 7.90 3.76
C PRO A 45 -3.10 9.05 4.05
N GLN A 46 -4.25 9.01 3.37
CA GLN A 46 -5.32 9.97 3.62
C GLN A 46 -5.90 9.80 5.04
N GLY A 47 -6.32 10.90 5.65
CA GLY A 47 -6.91 10.91 7.00
C GLY A 47 -5.92 10.90 8.16
N VAL A 48 -4.61 10.85 7.89
CA VAL A 48 -3.58 11.00 8.94
C VAL A 48 -3.53 12.44 9.45
N ALA A 49 -3.59 12.62 10.78
CA ALA A 49 -3.57 13.93 11.42
C ALA A 49 -2.18 14.62 11.37
N SER A 50 -2.15 15.94 11.55
CA SER A 50 -0.90 16.71 11.65
C SER A 50 -0.07 16.28 12.86
N GLY A 51 1.26 16.30 12.76
CA GLY A 51 2.19 15.86 13.81
C GLY A 51 2.25 14.34 14.03
N HIS A 52 1.50 13.56 13.25
CA HIS A 52 1.51 12.11 13.31
C HIS A 52 2.75 11.51 12.65
N ARG A 53 3.29 10.42 13.21
CA ARG A 53 4.42 9.66 12.66
C ARG A 53 4.01 8.22 12.32
N SER A 54 4.13 7.87 11.05
CA SER A 54 3.97 6.51 10.53
C SER A 54 5.32 5.95 10.09
N LEU A 55 5.50 4.63 10.22
CA LEU A 55 6.73 3.96 9.81
C LEU A 55 6.43 2.75 8.92
N VAL A 56 7.15 2.66 7.80
CA VAL A 56 7.17 1.52 6.88
C VAL A 56 8.52 0.82 6.98
N TYR A 57 8.51 -0.51 7.01
CA TYR A 57 9.71 -1.33 6.90
C TYR A 57 9.52 -2.40 5.82
N LEU A 58 10.41 -2.40 4.82
CA LEU A 58 10.37 -3.34 3.70
C LEU A 58 11.74 -3.97 3.49
N VAL A 59 11.73 -5.23 3.08
CA VAL A 59 12.89 -5.94 2.55
C VAL A 59 12.78 -5.97 1.02
N LEU A 60 13.84 -5.60 0.31
CA LEU A 60 13.95 -5.62 -1.14
C LEU A 60 14.86 -6.82 -1.52
N PRO A 61 14.31 -8.04 -1.67
CA PRO A 61 15.10 -9.26 -1.74
C PRO A 61 15.96 -9.37 -3.01
N GLY A 62 15.55 -8.74 -4.12
CA GLY A 62 16.33 -8.74 -5.37
C GLY A 62 17.67 -8.02 -5.26
N ASP A 63 17.73 -6.95 -4.45
CA ASP A 63 18.93 -6.11 -4.29
C ASP A 63 19.74 -6.43 -3.01
N GLY A 64 19.23 -7.33 -2.15
CA GLY A 64 19.78 -7.55 -0.81
C GLY A 64 19.59 -6.35 0.16
N LEU A 65 18.77 -5.38 -0.23
CA LEU A 65 18.51 -4.15 0.50
C LEU A 65 17.29 -4.27 1.41
N ALA A 66 17.16 -3.31 2.32
CA ALA A 66 15.96 -3.05 3.09
C ALA A 66 15.82 -1.55 3.32
N THR A 67 14.59 -1.12 3.62
CA THR A 67 14.25 0.30 3.75
C THR A 67 13.42 0.55 4.99
N ILE A 68 13.77 1.57 5.76
CA ILE A 68 12.94 2.15 6.83
C ILE A 68 12.47 3.51 6.34
N ILE A 69 11.16 3.73 6.29
CA ILE A 69 10.56 4.97 5.80
C ILE A 69 9.73 5.57 6.92
N GLU A 70 10.10 6.74 7.40
CA GLU A 70 9.26 7.53 8.30
C GLU A 70 8.44 8.52 7.47
N ARG A 71 7.16 8.64 7.79
CA ARG A 71 6.17 9.46 7.09
C ARG A 71 5.48 10.37 8.11
N SER A 72 5.37 11.64 7.81
CA SER A 72 4.70 12.63 8.66
C SER A 72 3.96 13.70 7.86
N SER A 73 3.05 14.39 8.53
CA SER A 73 2.49 15.66 8.09
C SER A 73 3.11 16.76 8.95
N ASP A 74 4.15 17.41 8.43
CA ASP A 74 4.90 18.50 9.02
C ASP A 74 4.52 19.84 8.35
N PRO A 75 3.78 20.73 9.03
CA PRO A 75 3.42 22.05 8.49
C PRO A 75 4.62 23.01 8.38
N ASP A 76 5.72 22.75 9.11
CA ASP A 76 6.89 23.61 9.18
C ASP A 76 8.00 23.20 8.17
N ALA A 77 7.69 22.26 7.28
CA ALA A 77 8.60 21.77 6.25
C ALA A 77 8.91 22.85 5.18
N VAL A 78 10.20 23.14 4.95
CA VAL A 78 10.72 24.23 4.11
C VAL A 78 10.13 24.19 2.69
N ALA A 79 9.39 25.22 2.28
CA ALA A 79 8.75 25.24 0.96
C ALA A 79 9.76 25.07 -0.19
N LEU A 80 9.50 24.13 -1.10
CA LEU A 80 10.41 23.78 -2.20
C LEU A 80 10.35 24.74 -3.41
N SER A 81 9.48 25.75 -3.35
CA SER A 81 9.43 26.85 -4.33
C SER A 81 9.01 28.15 -3.66
N ALA A 82 9.60 29.27 -4.08
CA ALA A 82 9.30 30.59 -3.51
C ALA A 82 8.01 31.25 -4.05
N GLY A 83 7.21 30.53 -4.86
CA GLY A 83 6.31 31.15 -5.84
C GLY A 83 4.80 30.99 -5.63
N SER A 84 4.31 30.22 -4.66
CA SER A 84 2.87 30.16 -4.39
C SER A 84 2.55 29.78 -2.94
N PRO A 85 2.04 30.74 -2.12
CA PRO A 85 1.62 30.44 -0.76
C PRO A 85 0.38 29.54 -0.67
N ARG A 86 -0.51 29.58 -1.69
CA ARG A 86 -1.84 28.93 -1.69
C ARG A 86 -2.36 28.65 -3.11
N ALA A 87 -1.75 27.72 -3.85
CA ALA A 87 -2.41 27.05 -4.97
C ALA A 87 -3.01 25.72 -4.48
N GLY A 88 -4.31 25.53 -4.63
CA GLY A 88 -5.07 24.48 -3.93
C GLY A 88 -4.62 23.06 -4.28
N GLY A 89 -4.22 22.28 -3.25
CA GLY A 89 -3.74 20.92 -3.45
C GLY A 89 -3.47 20.06 -2.19
N GLY A 90 -3.83 20.50 -0.98
CA GLY A 90 -3.97 19.68 0.24
C GLY A 90 -2.75 18.91 0.81
N ARG A 91 -1.65 18.72 0.08
CA ARG A 91 -0.55 17.79 0.42
C ARG A 91 0.79 18.44 0.79
N HIS A 92 0.85 19.78 0.84
CA HIS A 92 2.07 20.53 1.16
C HIS A 92 2.84 20.10 2.44
N PRO A 93 2.20 19.69 3.56
CA PRO A 93 2.94 19.28 4.75
C PRO A 93 3.48 17.84 4.68
N GLN A 94 3.24 17.07 3.61
CA GLN A 94 3.67 15.68 3.56
C GLN A 94 5.19 15.57 3.39
N VAL A 95 5.83 14.88 4.35
CA VAL A 95 7.26 14.61 4.40
C VAL A 95 7.49 13.12 4.61
N ALA A 96 8.45 12.55 3.89
CA ALA A 96 9.02 11.27 4.26
C ALA A 96 10.56 11.26 4.19
N ARG A 97 11.16 10.47 5.09
CA ARG A 97 12.60 10.15 5.09
C ARG A 97 12.76 8.64 5.02
N ALA A 98 13.45 8.17 3.99
CA ALA A 98 13.86 6.77 3.90
C ALA A 98 15.33 6.61 4.25
N LEU A 99 15.63 5.57 5.05
CA LEU A 99 16.94 4.95 5.14
C LEU A 99 16.95 3.73 4.22
N ILE A 100 17.95 3.60 3.36
CA ILE A 100 18.12 2.52 2.39
C ILE A 100 19.50 1.91 2.55
N GLY A 101 19.60 0.60 2.72
CA GLY A 101 20.89 -0.07 2.87
C GLY A 101 20.76 -1.59 2.97
N PRO A 102 21.87 -2.32 3.20
CA PRO A 102 21.84 -3.78 3.29
C PRO A 102 20.91 -4.27 4.41
N TYR A 103 20.13 -5.32 4.17
CA TYR A 103 19.19 -5.89 5.15
C TYR A 103 19.83 -6.28 6.50
N ALA A 104 21.13 -6.61 6.52
CA ALA A 104 21.87 -6.89 7.75
C ALA A 104 22.05 -5.64 8.64
N THR A 105 22.09 -4.44 8.07
CA THR A 105 22.27 -3.16 8.76
C THR A 105 20.92 -2.46 8.96
N VAL A 106 20.13 -2.32 7.87
CA VAL A 106 18.77 -1.76 7.89
C VAL A 106 17.77 -2.87 8.23
N GLY A 107 17.96 -3.49 9.39
CA GLY A 107 17.19 -4.65 9.83
C GLY A 107 15.93 -4.29 10.63
N ILE A 108 15.09 -5.29 10.88
CA ILE A 108 13.83 -5.16 11.64
C ILE A 108 14.03 -4.59 13.06
N ASP A 109 15.16 -4.86 13.73
CA ASP A 109 15.46 -4.25 15.04
C ASP A 109 15.65 -2.73 14.94
N LEU A 110 16.25 -2.24 13.84
CA LEU A 110 16.43 -0.81 13.62
C LEU A 110 15.08 -0.16 13.31
N ALA A 111 14.25 -0.80 12.49
CA ALA A 111 12.88 -0.35 12.22
C ALA A 111 12.05 -0.21 13.51
N LEU A 112 12.11 -1.20 14.40
CA LEU A 112 11.46 -1.15 15.72
C LEU A 112 12.00 -0.02 16.61
N ALA A 113 13.30 0.27 16.55
CA ALA A 113 13.90 1.36 17.29
C ALA A 113 13.48 2.74 16.75
N CYS A 114 13.43 2.91 15.42
CA CYS A 114 12.94 4.13 14.75
C CYS A 114 11.44 4.36 14.99
N LEU A 115 10.61 3.31 14.99
CA LEU A 115 9.19 3.41 15.37
C LEU A 115 9.03 4.03 16.77
N TRP A 116 9.87 3.61 17.72
CA TRP A 116 9.83 4.11 19.09
C TRP A 116 10.40 5.53 19.23
N GLN A 117 11.55 5.83 18.62
CA GLN A 117 12.35 7.03 18.96
C GLN A 117 12.41 8.10 17.88
N GLY A 118 11.99 7.85 16.64
CA GLY A 118 12.23 8.76 15.52
C GLY A 118 13.46 8.39 14.70
N LEU A 119 13.42 8.75 13.42
CA LEU A 119 14.63 8.88 12.61
C LEU A 119 15.54 10.01 13.12
N ASP A 120 14.99 11.04 13.77
CA ASP A 120 15.78 12.12 14.38
C ASP A 120 16.79 11.64 15.43
N ALA A 121 16.51 10.50 16.08
CA ALA A 121 17.41 9.86 17.02
C ALA A 121 18.73 9.35 16.38
N LEU A 122 18.82 9.31 15.03
CA LEU A 122 19.98 8.81 14.28
C LEU A 122 20.96 9.89 13.81
N ARG A 123 20.81 11.15 14.26
CA ARG A 123 21.73 12.27 13.93
C ARG A 123 21.98 12.41 12.42
N LEU A 124 20.89 12.40 11.65
CA LEU A 124 20.91 12.29 10.19
C LEU A 124 21.45 13.52 9.43
N GLY A 125 21.83 14.58 10.13
CA GLY A 125 22.15 15.89 9.57
C GLY A 125 20.95 16.82 9.72
N ASP A 126 20.45 17.34 8.59
CA ASP A 126 19.23 18.13 8.55
C ASP A 126 17.99 17.27 8.93
N PRO A 127 17.02 17.80 9.70
CA PRO A 127 15.79 17.07 9.99
C PRO A 127 14.96 16.77 8.74
N PRO A 128 14.09 15.73 8.75
CA PRO A 128 13.11 15.50 7.70
C PRO A 128 12.29 16.76 7.42
N GLY A 129 12.09 17.13 6.15
CA GLY A 129 11.28 18.28 5.77
C GLY A 129 12.02 19.61 5.73
N GLN A 130 13.22 19.67 6.30
CA GLN A 130 14.05 20.88 6.37
C GLN A 130 15.10 20.95 5.25
N VAL A 131 15.06 20.02 4.29
CA VAL A 131 16.01 19.93 3.18
C VAL A 131 15.47 20.62 1.93
N THR A 132 16.35 21.33 1.23
CA THR A 132 16.06 22.00 -0.04
C THR A 132 16.24 21.06 -1.24
N TYR A 133 15.51 21.32 -2.33
CA TYR A 133 15.57 20.50 -3.54
C TYR A 133 17.00 20.40 -4.09
N GLY A 134 17.42 19.18 -4.43
CA GLY A 134 18.74 18.90 -5.01
C GLY A 134 19.91 18.90 -4.01
N ARG A 135 19.67 19.19 -2.73
CA ARG A 135 20.73 19.14 -1.71
C ARG A 135 21.16 17.69 -1.45
N THR A 136 22.48 17.46 -1.38
CA THR A 136 23.03 16.16 -0.99
C THR A 136 22.83 15.94 0.50
N LEU A 137 22.19 14.83 0.87
CA LEU A 137 22.03 14.40 2.26
C LEU A 137 23.34 13.78 2.78
N ALA A 138 23.56 13.83 4.09
CA ALA A 138 24.56 12.97 4.71
C ALA A 138 24.13 11.49 4.57
N ARG A 139 25.09 10.56 4.52
CA ARG A 139 24.81 9.15 4.84
C ARG A 139 24.60 9.00 6.34
N LEU A 140 23.95 7.93 6.78
CA LEU A 140 23.85 7.60 8.20
C LEU A 140 25.26 7.51 8.81
N PRO A 141 25.59 8.27 9.87
CA PRO A 141 26.94 8.21 10.43
C PRO A 141 27.24 6.84 11.06
N ALA A 142 28.48 6.38 10.92
CA ALA A 142 28.91 5.09 11.46
C ALA A 142 28.75 5.06 12.99
N GLY A 143 28.22 3.95 13.54
CA GLY A 143 27.98 3.80 14.97
C GLY A 143 26.62 4.30 15.45
N GLU A 144 25.88 5.12 14.70
CA GLU A 144 24.61 5.70 15.19
C GLU A 144 23.47 4.67 15.26
N HIS A 145 23.38 3.74 14.30
CA HIS A 145 22.39 2.66 14.39
C HIS A 145 22.69 1.70 15.55
N GLU A 146 23.96 1.39 15.83
CA GLU A 146 24.35 0.56 16.97
C GLU A 146 24.09 1.26 18.31
N LYS A 147 24.28 2.59 18.39
CA LYS A 147 23.90 3.40 19.55
C LYS A 147 22.39 3.37 19.77
N LEU A 148 21.59 3.63 18.72
CA LEU A 148 20.13 3.60 18.80
C LEU A 148 19.63 2.21 19.20
N LEU A 149 20.17 1.14 18.59
CA LEU A 149 19.84 -0.24 18.94
C LEU A 149 20.20 -0.60 20.39
N ARG A 150 21.32 -0.08 20.91
CA ARG A 150 21.71 -0.27 22.32
C ARG A 150 20.74 0.44 23.27
N ALA A 151 20.39 1.70 22.98
CA ALA A 151 19.43 2.47 23.75
C ALA A 151 18.03 1.84 23.71
N PHE A 152 17.59 1.40 22.53
CA PHE A 152 16.34 0.67 22.34
C PHE A 152 16.32 -0.63 23.16
N ARG A 153 17.35 -1.47 23.07
CA ARG A 153 17.43 -2.74 23.84
C ARG A 153 17.44 -2.50 25.35
N ALA A 154 18.15 -1.47 25.82
CA ALA A 154 18.17 -1.11 27.24
C ALA A 154 16.80 -0.60 27.74
N ARG A 155 16.11 0.24 26.97
CA ARG A 155 14.85 0.88 27.36
C ARG A 155 13.62 0.00 27.13
N ALA A 156 13.61 -0.80 26.07
CA ALA A 156 12.49 -1.67 25.70
C ALA A 156 12.38 -2.92 26.60
N GLY A 157 13.42 -3.20 27.40
CA GLY A 157 13.49 -4.30 28.36
C GLY A 157 13.48 -5.70 27.72
N ASN A 158 14.00 -6.69 28.44
CA ASN A 158 13.78 -8.09 28.08
C ASN A 158 12.33 -8.54 28.34
N ARG A 159 11.65 -7.94 29.32
CA ARG A 159 10.23 -8.17 29.60
C ARG A 159 9.36 -7.35 28.64
N PRO A 160 8.47 -7.96 27.85
CA PRO A 160 7.52 -7.20 27.05
C PRO A 160 6.46 -6.56 27.94
N GLN A 161 5.83 -5.51 27.43
CA GLN A 161 4.50 -5.14 27.90
C GLN A 161 3.51 -6.11 27.23
N PRO A 162 2.66 -6.83 27.99
CA PRO A 162 1.65 -7.70 27.41
C PRO A 162 0.63 -6.83 26.64
N VAL A 163 0.35 -7.19 25.40
CA VAL A 163 -0.60 -6.46 24.54
C VAL A 163 -1.78 -7.38 24.23
N ARG A 164 -3.01 -6.86 24.38
CA ARG A 164 -4.26 -7.61 24.15
C ARG A 164 -4.30 -8.12 22.70
N GLY A 165 -4.93 -9.27 22.45
CA GLY A 165 -5.07 -9.81 21.09
C GLY A 165 -3.78 -10.33 20.42
N LEU A 166 -2.59 -10.16 21.01
CA LEU A 166 -1.33 -10.65 20.41
C LEU A 166 -1.36 -12.16 20.09
N SER A 167 -2.05 -12.98 20.89
CA SER A 167 -2.23 -14.42 20.61
C SER A 167 -3.04 -14.67 19.34
N ALA A 168 -4.08 -13.89 19.05
CA ALA A 168 -4.85 -14.01 17.81
C ALA A 168 -4.00 -13.60 16.60
N LEU A 169 -3.21 -12.53 16.76
CA LEU A 169 -2.26 -12.05 15.76
C LEU A 169 -1.21 -13.12 15.40
N VAL A 170 -0.61 -13.75 16.41
CA VAL A 170 0.36 -14.85 16.24
C VAL A 170 -0.30 -16.07 15.59
N ALA A 171 -1.50 -16.45 16.04
CA ALA A 171 -2.22 -17.61 15.49
C ALA A 171 -2.52 -17.47 13.99
N ALA A 172 -2.98 -16.29 13.56
CA ALA A 172 -3.29 -16.05 12.15
C ALA A 172 -2.05 -16.03 11.25
N VAL A 173 -0.93 -15.47 11.73
CA VAL A 173 0.36 -15.54 11.01
C VAL A 173 0.86 -16.98 10.90
N LEU A 174 0.65 -17.82 11.91
CA LEU A 174 1.02 -19.25 11.86
C LEU A 174 0.08 -20.06 10.94
N ARG A 175 -1.22 -19.72 10.90
CA ARG A 175 -2.22 -20.41 10.07
C ARG A 175 -2.04 -20.16 8.57
N GLN A 176 -1.68 -18.94 8.17
CA GLN A 176 -1.50 -18.54 6.77
C GLN A 176 -0.25 -17.66 6.60
N PRO A 177 0.97 -18.23 6.72
CA PRO A 177 2.22 -17.48 6.77
C PRO A 177 2.61 -16.77 5.45
N GLU A 178 1.94 -17.09 4.35
CA GLU A 178 2.18 -16.46 3.05
C GLU A 178 1.19 -15.32 2.75
N ARG A 179 0.10 -15.21 3.51
CA ARG A 179 -0.92 -14.17 3.32
C ARG A 179 -0.56 -12.91 4.11
N PRO A 180 -0.63 -11.70 3.50
CA PRO A 180 -0.52 -10.45 4.24
C PRO A 180 -1.61 -10.34 5.31
N LEU A 181 -1.32 -9.60 6.37
CA LEU A 181 -2.19 -9.53 7.54
C LEU A 181 -2.39 -8.08 7.99
N ALA A 182 -3.64 -7.71 8.24
CA ALA A 182 -4.09 -6.37 8.56
C ALA A 182 -4.69 -6.35 9.97
N ALA A 183 -3.93 -5.84 10.93
CA ALA A 183 -4.37 -5.66 12.30
C ALA A 183 -5.07 -4.31 12.48
N MET A 184 -6.28 -4.37 13.03
CA MET A 184 -7.09 -3.22 13.37
C MET A 184 -6.98 -2.99 14.89
N LEU A 185 -6.46 -1.83 15.26
CA LEU A 185 -6.17 -1.43 16.64
C LEU A 185 -7.27 -0.49 17.18
N PRO A 186 -7.57 -0.51 18.48
CA PRO A 186 -8.36 0.55 19.13
C PRO A 186 -7.77 1.95 18.86
N ALA A 187 -8.63 2.98 18.83
CA ALA A 187 -8.19 4.37 18.65
C ALA A 187 -7.15 4.85 19.69
N ALA A 188 -7.19 4.30 20.91
CA ALA A 188 -6.21 4.56 21.97
C ALA A 188 -4.85 3.87 21.75
N ASP A 189 -4.85 2.71 21.10
CA ASP A 189 -3.67 1.86 20.85
C ASP A 189 -2.92 2.21 19.56
N LEU A 190 -3.39 3.26 18.89
CA LEU A 190 -2.81 3.77 17.66
C LEU A 190 -1.35 4.17 17.84
N GLN A 191 -1.02 4.91 18.90
CA GLN A 191 0.30 5.51 19.04
C GLN A 191 1.41 4.50 19.39
N ALA A 192 2.63 4.79 18.94
CA ALA A 192 3.81 4.19 19.55
C ALA A 192 3.87 4.60 21.04
N PRO A 193 4.18 3.67 21.97
CA PRO A 193 4.88 2.40 21.76
C PRO A 193 4.00 1.17 21.50
N VAL A 194 2.66 1.28 21.54
CA VAL A 194 1.75 0.10 21.55
C VAL A 194 1.88 -0.74 20.27
N GLN A 195 1.89 -0.11 19.09
CA GLN A 195 2.20 -0.76 17.81
C GLN A 195 3.53 -1.53 17.83
N GLY A 196 4.55 -0.97 18.49
CA GLY A 196 5.86 -1.61 18.67
C GLY A 196 5.80 -2.86 19.53
N GLY A 197 4.86 -2.95 20.48
CA GLY A 197 4.58 -4.14 21.26
C GLY A 197 4.13 -5.32 20.39
N TYR A 198 3.15 -5.11 19.50
CA TYR A 198 2.68 -6.12 18.55
C TYR A 198 3.79 -6.59 17.60
N LEU A 199 4.54 -5.64 17.02
CA LEU A 199 5.63 -5.94 16.09
C LEU A 199 6.79 -6.71 16.77
N ARG A 200 7.15 -6.34 18.01
CA ARG A 200 8.10 -7.13 18.84
C ARG A 200 7.53 -8.52 19.13
N GLY A 201 6.26 -8.61 19.51
CA GLY A 201 5.58 -9.87 19.80
C GLY A 201 5.69 -10.86 18.65
N LEU A 202 5.28 -10.48 17.43
CA LEU A 202 5.44 -11.32 16.24
C LEU A 202 6.90 -11.67 15.96
N ARG A 203 7.83 -10.71 16.12
CA ARG A 203 9.28 -10.92 15.90
C ARG A 203 9.89 -11.98 16.82
N PHE A 204 9.42 -12.10 18.05
CA PHE A 204 9.96 -13.07 19.02
C PHE A 204 9.14 -14.36 19.13
N THR A 205 7.98 -14.43 18.49
CA THR A 205 7.10 -15.63 18.45
C THR A 205 7.03 -16.24 17.04
N ALA A 206 6.03 -15.86 16.23
CA ALA A 206 5.79 -16.44 14.90
C ALA A 206 7.01 -16.38 13.97
N ALA A 207 7.72 -15.25 13.96
CA ALA A 207 8.92 -15.05 13.13
C ALA A 207 10.08 -16.02 13.46
N VAL A 208 10.11 -16.56 14.67
CA VAL A 208 11.11 -17.55 15.09
C VAL A 208 10.76 -18.91 14.47
N LEU A 209 9.49 -19.31 14.58
CA LEU A 209 9.00 -20.58 14.02
C LEU A 209 8.97 -20.61 12.49
N LEU A 210 8.72 -19.48 11.82
CA LEU A 210 8.70 -19.38 10.35
C LEU A 210 10.11 -19.27 9.72
N ARG A 211 11.17 -19.16 10.52
CA ARG A 211 12.53 -18.98 10.00
C ARG A 211 13.01 -20.24 9.26
N GLY A 212 13.07 -20.16 7.93
CA GLY A 212 13.65 -21.23 7.09
C GLY A 212 12.73 -22.44 6.89
N THR A 213 11.41 -22.30 7.06
CA THR A 213 10.42 -23.35 6.77
C THR A 213 10.07 -23.47 5.27
N GLY A 214 10.86 -22.86 4.38
CA GLY A 214 10.51 -22.68 2.96
C GLY A 214 9.50 -21.54 2.73
N CYS A 215 8.56 -21.33 3.65
CA CYS A 215 7.64 -20.19 3.65
C CYS A 215 8.41 -18.87 3.53
N ALA A 216 8.04 -18.04 2.56
CA ALA A 216 8.74 -16.78 2.28
C ALA A 216 8.38 -15.64 3.25
N TRP A 217 8.08 -15.96 4.51
CA TRP A 217 7.79 -14.95 5.51
C TRP A 217 9.06 -14.18 5.86
N ARG A 218 9.07 -12.88 5.60
CA ARG A 218 10.08 -11.94 6.10
C ARG A 218 9.35 -10.85 6.87
N PRO A 219 9.90 -10.35 7.99
CA PRO A 219 9.28 -9.25 8.70
C PRO A 219 9.31 -8.02 7.77
N SER A 220 8.14 -7.53 7.40
CA SER A 220 7.92 -6.28 6.67
C SER A 220 6.57 -5.75 7.11
N PHE A 221 6.50 -4.46 7.42
CA PHE A 221 5.32 -3.86 8.03
C PHE A 221 5.08 -2.43 7.57
N SER A 222 3.86 -1.95 7.77
CA SER A 222 3.54 -0.53 7.74
C SER A 222 2.60 -0.19 8.90
N THR A 223 2.82 0.94 9.54
CA THR A 223 1.88 1.50 10.52
C THR A 223 0.96 2.50 9.85
N TYR A 224 -0.31 2.53 10.26
CA TYR A 224 -1.33 3.48 9.82
C TYR A 224 -1.65 3.45 8.33
N GLU A 225 -2.02 2.29 7.81
CA GLU A 225 -2.59 2.19 6.46
C GLU A 225 -4.12 2.39 6.49
N PRO A 226 -4.73 2.83 5.37
CA PRO A 226 -6.18 2.82 5.19
C PRO A 226 -6.62 1.41 4.73
N ALA A 227 -7.92 1.11 4.85
CA ALA A 227 -8.47 -0.10 4.24
C ALA A 227 -8.36 0.00 2.71
N GLN A 228 -7.68 -0.96 2.08
CA GLN A 228 -7.74 -1.06 0.63
C GLN A 228 -9.15 -1.54 0.22
N GLY A 229 -9.81 -0.77 -0.65
CA GLY A 229 -11.09 -1.14 -1.27
C GLY A 229 -12.34 -0.47 -0.70
N ASP A 230 -12.23 0.59 0.12
CA ASP A 230 -13.39 1.38 0.55
C ASP A 230 -13.19 2.87 0.20
N ASP A 231 -13.96 3.36 -0.78
CA ASP A 231 -13.93 4.76 -1.24
C ASP A 231 -14.88 5.67 -0.42
N ARG A 232 -15.57 5.11 0.60
CA ARG A 232 -16.33 5.89 1.59
C ARG A 232 -15.50 6.02 2.87
N GLY A 233 -15.50 7.22 3.46
CA GLY A 233 -14.62 7.56 4.58
C GLY A 233 -14.82 6.71 5.84
N GLY A 234 -14.10 5.59 5.93
CA GLY A 234 -14.11 4.65 7.06
C GLY A 234 -12.78 3.90 7.16
N LEU A 235 -11.82 4.46 7.89
CA LEU A 235 -10.47 3.86 8.06
C LEU A 235 -10.49 2.61 8.93
N GLN A 236 -9.78 1.54 8.52
CA GLN A 236 -9.08 0.54 9.37
C GLN A 236 -8.39 -0.54 8.51
N PRO A 237 -7.05 -0.56 8.41
CA PRO A 237 -6.26 -1.26 9.42
C PRO A 237 -4.95 -0.55 9.82
N HIS A 238 -4.78 -0.37 11.11
CA HIS A 238 -3.74 0.49 11.66
C HIS A 238 -2.34 -0.12 11.70
N LEU A 239 -2.18 -1.41 11.43
CA LEU A 239 -0.89 -2.08 11.38
C LEU A 239 -0.95 -3.25 10.39
N VAL A 240 -0.14 -3.20 9.33
CA VAL A 240 -0.15 -4.23 8.27
C VAL A 240 1.19 -4.96 8.20
N PHE A 241 1.16 -6.28 8.16
CA PHE A 241 2.30 -7.19 8.07
C PHE A 241 2.29 -7.92 6.73
N ARG A 242 3.48 -8.22 6.18
CA ARG A 242 3.63 -8.66 4.78
C ARG A 242 4.56 -9.87 4.68
N ALA A 243 4.15 -10.90 3.94
CA ALA A 243 5.04 -11.97 3.48
C ALA A 243 5.82 -11.51 2.22
N ALA A 244 6.97 -12.12 1.93
CA ALA A 244 7.93 -11.62 0.94
C ALA A 244 7.74 -12.12 -0.50
N HIS A 245 6.57 -12.67 -0.86
CA HIS A 245 6.33 -13.28 -2.18
C HIS A 245 5.26 -12.60 -3.05
N ALA A 246 4.70 -11.46 -2.63
CA ALA A 246 3.93 -10.61 -3.54
C ALA A 246 4.88 -9.88 -4.52
N HIS A 247 5.10 -10.49 -5.70
CA HIS A 247 5.72 -9.81 -6.84
C HIS A 247 4.94 -8.54 -7.22
N ALA A 248 5.65 -7.52 -7.71
CA ALA A 248 5.13 -6.41 -8.52
C ALA A 248 3.99 -5.51 -7.96
N GLY A 249 3.76 -5.47 -6.64
CA GLY A 249 2.68 -4.64 -6.08
C GLY A 249 2.95 -4.14 -4.66
N ALA A 250 3.91 -3.24 -4.48
CA ALA A 250 4.11 -2.60 -3.18
C ALA A 250 2.84 -1.78 -2.80
N PRO A 251 2.32 -1.87 -1.57
CA PRO A 251 1.03 -1.28 -1.19
C PRO A 251 1.12 0.24 -0.98
N PRO A 252 0.21 1.05 -1.54
CA PRO A 252 -1.21 0.69 -1.74
C PRO A 252 -1.59 0.25 -3.16
N THR A 253 -0.62 -0.05 -4.05
CA THR A 253 -0.86 -0.09 -5.51
C THR A 253 -1.70 -1.26 -6.07
N GLN A 254 -2.01 -2.29 -5.28
CA GLN A 254 -2.85 -3.41 -5.71
C GLN A 254 -3.84 -3.81 -4.60
N PRO A 255 -5.09 -4.19 -4.94
CA PRO A 255 -6.00 -4.83 -3.99
C PRO A 255 -5.41 -6.18 -3.55
N ARG A 256 -5.44 -6.43 -2.25
CA ARG A 256 -4.85 -7.62 -1.62
C ARG A 256 -5.90 -8.32 -0.79
N GLU A 257 -5.91 -9.64 -0.85
CA GLU A 257 -6.59 -10.47 0.12
C GLU A 257 -5.81 -10.50 1.45
N GLU A 258 -5.93 -9.45 2.25
CA GLU A 258 -5.30 -9.38 3.57
C GLU A 258 -6.18 -10.05 4.64
N ASN A 259 -5.58 -10.87 5.51
CA ASN A 259 -6.25 -11.38 6.71
C ASN A 259 -6.52 -10.23 7.68
N ARG A 260 -7.77 -9.76 7.78
CA ARG A 260 -8.16 -8.69 8.72
C ARG A 260 -8.39 -9.26 10.13
N ILE A 261 -7.86 -8.60 11.15
CA ILE A 261 -8.04 -8.97 12.57
C ILE A 261 -8.40 -7.73 13.38
N ALA A 262 -9.58 -7.75 14.01
CA ALA A 262 -9.93 -6.83 15.09
C ALA A 262 -9.18 -7.22 16.37
N LEU A 263 -8.46 -6.28 17.01
CA LEU A 263 -7.75 -6.53 18.27
C LEU A 263 -8.48 -5.95 19.50
N TRP A 264 -9.63 -5.28 19.29
CA TRP A 264 -10.53 -4.82 20.36
C TRP A 264 -11.60 -5.86 20.74
N GLU A 265 -12.02 -6.67 19.78
CA GLU A 265 -12.94 -7.79 19.98
C GLU A 265 -12.16 -9.00 20.50
N GLU A 266 -12.67 -9.61 21.57
CA GLU A 266 -12.39 -11.02 21.89
C GLU A 266 -13.22 -11.90 20.94
N ALA A 267 -12.97 -11.75 19.63
CA ALA A 267 -13.40 -12.73 18.65
C ALA A 267 -12.78 -14.06 19.06
N GLU A 268 -13.62 -15.08 19.30
CA GLU A 268 -13.14 -16.41 19.65
C GLU A 268 -12.24 -16.92 18.52
N ALA A 269 -10.92 -16.84 18.74
CA ALA A 269 -9.96 -17.39 17.81
C ALA A 269 -10.28 -18.88 17.67
N PRO A 270 -10.40 -19.41 16.43
CA PRO A 270 -10.77 -20.80 16.21
C PRO A 270 -9.99 -21.73 17.13
N ALA A 271 -10.66 -22.72 17.72
CA ALA A 271 -10.08 -23.64 18.71
C ALA A 271 -9.11 -24.66 18.08
N ASP A 272 -8.24 -24.19 17.20
CA ASP A 272 -7.26 -24.96 16.46
C ASP A 272 -5.88 -24.94 17.14
N GLU A 273 -4.97 -25.75 16.59
CA GLU A 273 -3.60 -25.86 17.08
C GLU A 273 -2.82 -24.54 16.98
N CYS A 274 -3.03 -23.75 15.93
CA CYS A 274 -2.36 -22.46 15.78
C CYS A 274 -2.73 -21.50 16.92
N ALA A 275 -4.02 -21.45 17.31
CA ALA A 275 -4.47 -20.65 18.44
C ALA A 275 -3.93 -21.16 19.78
N ARG A 276 -3.90 -22.48 19.99
CA ARG A 276 -3.30 -23.12 21.18
C ARG A 276 -1.82 -22.79 21.31
N VAL A 277 -1.04 -23.01 20.26
CA VAL A 277 0.41 -22.74 20.23
C VAL A 277 0.69 -21.25 20.38
N ALA A 278 -0.12 -20.38 19.75
CA ALA A 278 0.01 -18.93 19.88
C ALA A 278 -0.21 -18.44 21.32
N ARG A 279 -1.22 -18.94 22.05
CA ARG A 279 -1.40 -18.62 23.47
C ARG A 279 -0.18 -19.02 24.30
N CYS A 280 0.34 -20.25 24.11
CA CYS A 280 1.55 -20.71 24.80
C CYS A 280 2.79 -19.85 24.46
N LEU A 281 2.98 -19.49 23.18
CA LEU A 281 4.08 -18.64 22.71
C LEU A 281 4.02 -17.23 23.32
N VAL A 282 2.84 -16.59 23.32
CA VAL A 282 2.66 -15.24 23.85
C VAL A 282 2.84 -15.22 25.36
N ARG A 283 2.32 -16.22 26.08
CA ARG A 283 2.55 -16.35 27.52
C ARG A 283 4.02 -16.62 27.85
N ALA A 284 4.67 -17.54 27.15
CA ALA A 284 6.10 -17.79 27.30
C ALA A 284 6.95 -16.55 26.97
N TYR A 285 6.57 -15.77 25.95
CA TYR A 285 7.21 -14.48 25.62
C TYR A 285 7.03 -13.45 26.75
N ASN A 286 5.85 -13.37 27.36
CA ASN A 286 5.57 -12.47 28.47
C ASN A 286 6.33 -12.84 29.75
N GLU A 287 6.50 -14.14 30.03
CA GLU A 287 7.20 -14.64 31.23
C GLU A 287 8.73 -14.69 31.06
N LEU A 288 9.25 -15.17 29.92
CA LEU A 288 10.69 -15.36 29.65
C LEU A 288 11.37 -14.18 28.95
N GLY A 289 10.58 -13.33 28.27
CA GLY A 289 11.11 -12.34 27.33
C GLY A 289 11.58 -12.93 26.01
N GLY A 290 12.00 -12.04 25.10
CA GLY A 290 12.39 -12.42 23.73
C GLY A 290 13.62 -13.34 23.67
N THR A 291 14.63 -13.10 24.52
CA THR A 291 15.86 -13.92 24.55
C THR A 291 15.59 -15.32 25.10
N GLY A 292 14.92 -15.43 26.26
CA GLY A 292 14.63 -16.73 26.87
C GLY A 292 13.68 -17.59 26.02
N LEU A 293 12.71 -16.97 25.34
CA LEU A 293 11.89 -17.68 24.36
C LEU A 293 12.71 -18.15 23.15
N ALA A 294 13.61 -17.32 22.62
CA ALA A 294 14.48 -17.70 21.50
C ALA A 294 15.42 -18.87 21.85
N GLU A 295 15.99 -18.88 23.06
CA GLU A 295 16.77 -20.01 23.59
C GLU A 295 15.91 -21.29 23.68
N ARG A 296 14.67 -21.18 24.18
CA ARG A 296 13.74 -22.31 24.31
C ARG A 296 13.25 -22.87 22.97
N LEU A 297 13.09 -22.02 21.95
CA LEU A 297 12.66 -22.42 20.60
C LEU A 297 13.84 -22.81 19.69
N GLY A 298 15.08 -22.44 20.03
CA GLY A 298 16.28 -22.76 19.24
C GLY A 298 16.38 -24.22 18.81
N PRO A 299 16.28 -25.20 19.74
CA PRO A 299 16.30 -26.63 19.41
C PRO A 299 15.19 -27.05 18.46
N VAL A 300 13.97 -26.52 18.63
CA VAL A 300 12.80 -26.81 17.77
C VAL A 300 13.06 -26.31 16.34
N VAL A 301 13.54 -25.07 16.20
CA VAL A 301 13.83 -24.47 14.88
C VAL A 301 15.00 -25.17 14.17
N SER A 302 16.01 -25.66 14.90
CA SER A 302 17.13 -26.40 14.31
C SER A 302 16.78 -27.84 13.92
N GLN A 303 15.91 -28.51 14.68
CA GLN A 303 15.59 -29.93 14.48
C GLN A 303 14.52 -30.14 13.41
N TYR A 304 13.47 -29.31 13.40
CA TYR A 304 12.31 -29.49 12.53
C TYR A 304 12.33 -28.52 11.35
N ARG A 305 12.03 -29.00 10.13
CA ARG A 305 12.04 -28.19 8.90
C ARG A 305 10.67 -27.65 8.49
N THR A 306 9.60 -28.41 8.69
CA THR A 306 8.23 -27.99 8.36
C THR A 306 7.65 -27.13 9.49
N LEU A 307 6.65 -26.30 9.17
CA LEU A 307 5.95 -25.50 10.18
C LEU A 307 5.14 -26.38 11.13
N GLU A 308 4.42 -27.36 10.60
CA GLU A 308 3.62 -28.36 11.34
C GLU A 308 4.41 -29.03 12.47
N ALA A 309 5.53 -29.70 12.14
CA ALA A 309 6.37 -30.35 13.15
C ALA A 309 6.99 -29.35 14.16
N ARG A 310 7.20 -28.09 13.77
CA ARG A 310 7.60 -27.03 14.70
C ARG A 310 6.46 -26.63 15.64
N LEU A 311 5.20 -26.61 15.20
CA LEU A 311 4.03 -26.31 16.04
C LEU A 311 3.85 -27.41 17.11
N GLU A 312 3.87 -28.68 16.71
CA GLU A 312 3.79 -29.83 17.62
C GLU A 312 4.91 -29.80 18.68
N ALA A 313 6.17 -29.68 18.24
CA ALA A 313 7.32 -29.62 19.12
C ALA A 313 7.33 -28.36 20.02
N THR A 314 6.76 -27.25 19.54
CA THR A 314 6.55 -26.04 20.35
C THR A 314 5.48 -26.27 21.41
N ALA A 315 4.35 -26.90 21.08
CA ALA A 315 3.30 -27.24 22.04
C ALA A 315 3.85 -28.11 23.18
N LEU A 316 4.68 -29.11 22.85
CA LEU A 316 5.35 -29.96 23.84
C LEU A 316 6.38 -29.18 24.68
N SER A 317 7.26 -28.39 24.05
CA SER A 317 8.31 -27.61 24.72
C SER A 317 7.75 -26.53 25.66
N LEU A 318 6.61 -25.95 25.31
CA LEU A 318 5.95 -24.85 26.04
C LEU A 318 4.71 -25.30 26.85
N ARG A 319 4.50 -26.61 27.05
CA ARG A 319 3.32 -27.15 27.76
C ARG A 319 3.06 -26.53 29.15
N GLN A 320 4.11 -26.07 29.84
CA GLN A 320 4.01 -25.39 31.15
C GLN A 320 3.37 -23.99 31.09
N TYR A 321 3.31 -23.40 29.89
CA TYR A 321 2.64 -22.12 29.61
C TYR A 321 1.23 -22.31 29.03
N ALA A 322 0.75 -23.55 28.89
CA ALA A 322 -0.65 -23.79 28.61
C ALA A 322 -1.52 -23.22 29.75
N GLU A 323 -2.69 -22.71 29.42
CA GLU A 323 -3.69 -22.37 30.43
C GLU A 323 -4.14 -23.67 31.12
N PRO A 324 -4.28 -23.70 32.47
CA PRO A 324 -4.95 -24.80 33.13
C PRO A 324 -6.39 -24.83 32.60
N SER A 325 -6.79 -25.91 31.95
CA SER A 325 -8.09 -26.03 31.30
C SER A 325 -9.23 -25.80 32.30
N VAL A 326 -9.85 -24.62 32.26
CA VAL A 326 -11.08 -24.31 33.02
C VAL A 326 -12.28 -24.97 32.34
N SER A 327 -12.23 -26.31 32.27
CA SER A 327 -13.39 -27.18 32.11
C SER A 327 -13.04 -28.61 32.57
N ALA A 328 -12.50 -28.70 33.79
CA ALA A 328 -12.81 -29.84 34.64
C ALA A 328 -14.14 -29.53 35.37
N TYR A 329 -15.22 -29.33 34.61
CA TYR A 329 -16.55 -29.54 35.17
C TYR A 329 -16.66 -31.03 35.46
N VAL A 330 -16.39 -31.38 36.71
CA VAL A 330 -16.66 -32.70 37.27
C VAL A 330 -18.18 -32.89 37.24
N PHE A 331 -18.69 -33.37 36.12
CA PHE A 331 -19.91 -34.16 36.16
C PHE A 331 -19.61 -35.37 37.05
N PRO A 332 -20.33 -35.56 38.15
CA PRO A 332 -20.21 -36.81 38.89
C PRO A 332 -20.61 -37.93 37.94
N VAL A 333 -19.70 -38.90 37.76
CA VAL A 333 -19.98 -40.11 36.98
C VAL A 333 -21.06 -40.88 37.73
N GLN A 334 -22.32 -40.64 37.37
CA GLN A 334 -23.40 -41.54 37.71
C GLN A 334 -23.10 -42.86 36.99
N ARG A 335 -22.70 -43.87 37.76
CA ARG A 335 -22.66 -45.25 37.29
C ARG A 335 -24.03 -45.61 36.72
N PRO A 336 -24.14 -46.03 35.45
CA PRO A 336 -25.33 -46.73 34.99
C PRO A 336 -25.44 -48.04 35.77
N ALA A 337 -26.59 -48.27 36.40
CA ALA A 337 -26.94 -49.59 36.89
C ALA A 337 -27.14 -50.54 35.68
N PRO A 338 -26.82 -51.84 35.80
CA PRO A 338 -26.89 -52.77 34.67
C PRO A 338 -28.35 -53.07 34.28
N PRO A 339 -28.74 -52.92 33.01
CA PRO A 339 -29.96 -53.53 32.50
C PRO A 339 -29.76 -55.02 32.20
N ALA A 340 -30.82 -55.79 32.34
CA ALA A 340 -30.81 -57.25 32.25
C ALA A 340 -30.71 -57.79 30.81
N VAL A 341 -30.38 -59.07 30.72
CA VAL A 341 -30.21 -59.86 29.48
C VAL A 341 -31.53 -60.02 28.71
N HIS A 342 -31.52 -59.85 27.38
CA HIS A 342 -32.44 -60.56 26.48
C HIS A 342 -31.82 -60.93 25.11
N ARG A 343 -32.39 -61.98 24.47
CA ARG A 343 -31.82 -62.85 23.41
C ARG A 343 -32.92 -63.26 22.38
N VAL A 344 -32.66 -63.56 21.09
CA VAL A 344 -31.41 -63.47 20.28
C VAL A 344 -31.56 -62.77 18.91
N PRO A 345 -32.23 -63.31 17.85
CA PRO A 345 -31.56 -63.30 16.53
C PRO A 345 -32.37 -62.84 15.31
N GLY A 346 -31.66 -62.50 14.22
CA GLY A 346 -32.16 -62.65 12.84
C GLY A 346 -31.68 -61.60 11.83
N ALA A 347 -30.84 -62.03 10.87
CA ALA A 347 -30.90 -61.84 9.40
C ALA A 347 -31.45 -60.51 8.79
N THR A 348 -30.96 -59.96 7.67
CA THR A 348 -30.16 -60.51 6.54
C THR A 348 -29.36 -59.39 5.82
N GLU A 349 -28.30 -59.76 5.10
CA GLU A 349 -27.59 -58.98 4.04
C GLU A 349 -28.44 -58.75 2.74
N PRO A 350 -27.98 -58.08 1.65
CA PRO A 350 -26.96 -57.02 1.43
C PRO A 350 -27.38 -55.92 0.38
N VAL A 351 -26.41 -55.09 -0.06
CA VAL A 351 -26.35 -54.28 -1.33
C VAL A 351 -27.25 -53.04 -1.49
N SER A 352 -26.58 -51.87 -1.65
CA SER A 352 -26.75 -50.97 -2.82
C SER A 352 -25.59 -49.98 -2.96
N ALA A 353 -25.15 -49.75 -4.20
CA ALA A 353 -24.12 -48.79 -4.59
C ALA A 353 -24.72 -47.38 -4.79
N PRO A 354 -23.92 -46.30 -4.92
CA PRO A 354 -24.42 -44.93 -4.76
C PRO A 354 -25.14 -44.39 -6.00
N PRO A 355 -26.16 -43.52 -5.84
CA PRO A 355 -26.63 -42.67 -6.92
C PRO A 355 -25.58 -41.57 -7.22
N ALA A 356 -25.67 -41.02 -8.43
CA ALA A 356 -24.67 -40.10 -9.00
C ALA A 356 -24.48 -38.82 -8.18
N ALA A 357 -23.28 -38.23 -8.32
CA ALA A 357 -23.05 -36.84 -7.95
C ALA A 357 -23.95 -35.95 -8.82
N ASP A 358 -24.86 -35.22 -8.18
CA ASP A 358 -25.54 -34.08 -8.77
C ASP A 358 -24.57 -32.90 -8.67
N ASP A 359 -24.26 -32.24 -9.79
CA ASP A 359 -23.41 -31.04 -9.83
C ASP A 359 -24.22 -29.83 -9.30
N GLY A 360 -24.52 -29.89 -8.00
CA GLY A 360 -25.12 -28.82 -7.23
C GLY A 360 -24.13 -27.68 -7.05
N THR A 361 -23.93 -26.87 -8.09
CA THR A 361 -23.32 -25.55 -7.98
C THR A 361 -24.05 -24.79 -6.88
N GLU A 362 -23.36 -24.48 -5.78
CA GLU A 362 -23.92 -23.61 -4.74
C GLU A 362 -24.20 -22.24 -5.38
N GLU A 363 -25.47 -21.89 -5.56
CA GLU A 363 -25.91 -20.54 -5.90
C GLU A 363 -25.58 -19.61 -4.72
N THR A 364 -24.35 -19.12 -4.70
CA THR A 364 -23.96 -18.00 -3.85
C THR A 364 -24.75 -16.77 -4.32
N ASP A 365 -25.55 -16.22 -3.41
CA ASP A 365 -26.44 -15.06 -3.59
C ASP A 365 -25.64 -13.79 -3.99
N GLY A 366 -25.35 -13.69 -5.28
CA GLY A 366 -24.41 -12.74 -5.86
C GLY A 366 -24.89 -12.20 -7.21
N MET A 367 -24.36 -11.05 -7.60
CA MET A 367 -24.71 -10.36 -8.85
C MET A 367 -24.53 -11.28 -10.06
N ASP A 368 -25.64 -11.67 -10.67
CA ASP A 368 -25.65 -12.48 -11.89
C ASP A 368 -25.30 -11.64 -13.14
N GLY A 369 -25.06 -12.33 -14.26
CA GLY A 369 -24.74 -11.65 -15.52
C GLY A 369 -25.86 -10.78 -16.06
N LYS A 370 -27.14 -11.07 -15.75
CA LYS A 370 -28.29 -10.30 -16.23
C LYS A 370 -28.37 -8.95 -15.52
N LEU A 371 -28.21 -8.95 -14.20
CA LEU A 371 -28.15 -7.72 -13.40
C LEU A 371 -26.95 -6.87 -13.82
N LEU A 372 -25.81 -7.49 -14.14
CA LEU A 372 -24.66 -6.76 -14.69
C LEU A 372 -24.98 -6.12 -16.05
N ALA A 373 -25.66 -6.82 -16.96
CA ALA A 373 -26.10 -6.25 -18.24
C ALA A 373 -27.09 -5.08 -18.05
N GLU A 374 -27.97 -5.16 -17.05
CA GLU A 374 -28.87 -4.07 -16.69
C GLU A 374 -28.11 -2.82 -16.21
N LEU A 375 -27.06 -2.98 -15.38
CA LEU A 375 -26.20 -1.87 -14.96
C LEU A 375 -25.55 -1.15 -16.15
N TYR A 376 -25.11 -1.86 -17.20
CA TYR A 376 -24.58 -1.23 -18.41
C TYR A 376 -25.64 -0.43 -19.17
N ARG A 377 -26.90 -0.91 -19.24
CA ARG A 377 -28.02 -0.14 -19.85
C ARG A 377 -28.41 1.08 -19.02
N MET A 378 -28.21 1.03 -17.71
CA MET A 378 -28.50 2.14 -16.79
C MET A 378 -27.44 3.25 -16.80
N LEU A 379 -26.24 3.04 -17.35
CA LEU A 379 -25.18 4.06 -17.42
C LEU A 379 -25.71 5.31 -18.15
N PRO A 380 -25.94 6.45 -17.48
CA PRO A 380 -26.59 7.60 -18.11
C PRO A 380 -25.62 8.30 -19.06
N THR A 381 -26.13 8.76 -20.21
CA THR A 381 -25.35 9.59 -21.16
C THR A 381 -25.13 11.02 -20.65
N GLN A 382 -25.80 11.42 -19.57
CA GLN A 382 -25.70 12.74 -18.94
C GLN A 382 -24.83 12.69 -17.68
N TYR A 383 -24.30 13.86 -17.30
CA TYR A 383 -23.30 13.98 -16.23
C TYR A 383 -23.96 14.09 -14.85
N ASP A 384 -23.94 13.00 -14.09
CA ASP A 384 -24.32 12.96 -12.67
C ASP A 384 -23.43 11.98 -11.87
N ASP A 385 -23.60 12.00 -10.54
CA ASP A 385 -22.91 11.08 -9.62
C ASP A 385 -23.38 9.61 -9.77
N GLY A 386 -24.50 9.37 -10.46
CA GLY A 386 -25.04 8.05 -10.75
C GLY A 386 -24.19 7.28 -11.74
N PHE A 387 -23.67 7.94 -12.79
CA PHE A 387 -22.71 7.35 -13.72
C PHE A 387 -21.51 6.72 -13.00
N PHE A 388 -20.85 7.48 -12.12
CA PHE A 388 -19.66 7.02 -11.42
C PHE A 388 -19.98 5.86 -10.46
N GLN A 389 -21.11 5.92 -9.75
CA GLN A 389 -21.57 4.82 -8.91
C GLN A 389 -21.81 3.52 -9.69
N LEU A 390 -22.43 3.61 -10.87
CA LEU A 390 -22.64 2.44 -11.74
C LEU A 390 -21.32 1.87 -12.27
N VAL A 391 -20.35 2.73 -12.63
CA VAL A 391 -18.99 2.29 -13.02
C VAL A 391 -18.31 1.54 -11.89
N GLU A 392 -18.39 2.00 -10.64
CA GLU A 392 -17.80 1.28 -9.49
C GLU A 392 -18.46 -0.08 -9.26
N TRP A 393 -19.78 -0.20 -9.39
CA TRP A 393 -20.48 -1.48 -9.33
C TRP A 393 -20.04 -2.45 -10.42
N ILE A 394 -19.90 -1.98 -11.67
CA ILE A 394 -19.39 -2.79 -12.78
C ILE A 394 -17.93 -3.20 -12.54
N CYS A 395 -17.09 -2.31 -12.01
CA CYS A 395 -15.71 -2.63 -11.64
C CYS A 395 -15.63 -3.67 -10.50
N ALA A 396 -16.53 -3.61 -9.52
CA ALA A 396 -16.62 -4.60 -8.44
C ALA A 396 -17.07 -5.98 -8.97
N ALA A 397 -18.04 -6.00 -9.90
CA ALA A 397 -18.46 -7.21 -10.61
C ALA A 397 -17.32 -7.83 -11.43
N ALA A 398 -16.53 -7.00 -12.13
CA ALA A 398 -15.31 -7.43 -12.83
C ALA A 398 -14.27 -8.06 -11.88
N GLY A 399 -14.08 -7.48 -10.69
CA GLY A 399 -13.22 -8.03 -9.64
C GLY A 399 -13.67 -9.40 -9.13
N ARG A 400 -14.98 -9.66 -9.12
CA ARG A 400 -15.58 -10.98 -8.83
C ARG A 400 -15.70 -11.90 -10.05
N ARG A 401 -15.14 -11.52 -11.20
CA ARG A 401 -15.17 -12.25 -12.48
C ARG A 401 -16.59 -12.49 -13.03
N VAL A 402 -17.58 -11.67 -12.63
CA VAL A 402 -18.92 -11.69 -13.22
C VAL A 402 -18.79 -11.25 -14.68
N ARG A 403 -19.45 -11.96 -15.59
CA ARG A 403 -19.38 -11.76 -17.05
C ARG A 403 -20.73 -11.29 -17.58
N VAL A 404 -20.72 -10.42 -18.58
CA VAL A 404 -21.94 -10.02 -19.30
C VAL A 404 -22.39 -11.18 -20.22
N PRO A 405 -23.68 -11.53 -20.28
CA PRO A 405 -24.19 -12.56 -21.19
C PRO A 405 -23.88 -12.22 -22.65
N GLU A 406 -23.51 -13.24 -23.45
CA GLU A 406 -23.06 -13.06 -24.83
C GLU A 406 -24.06 -12.27 -25.70
N ALA A 407 -25.36 -12.60 -25.58
CA ALA A 407 -26.46 -11.95 -26.30
C ALA A 407 -26.59 -10.44 -26.03
N GLU A 408 -26.07 -9.95 -24.89
CA GLU A 408 -26.14 -8.54 -24.47
C GLU A 408 -24.86 -7.76 -24.82
N SER A 409 -23.73 -8.47 -24.93
CA SER A 409 -22.40 -7.87 -25.11
C SER A 409 -22.27 -6.98 -26.36
N GLY A 410 -22.90 -7.37 -27.47
CA GLY A 410 -22.91 -6.60 -28.71
C GLY A 410 -23.67 -5.27 -28.58
N GLN A 411 -24.84 -5.30 -27.93
CA GLN A 411 -25.66 -4.10 -27.71
C GLN A 411 -24.98 -3.11 -26.76
N ILE A 412 -24.32 -3.62 -25.72
CA ILE A 412 -23.57 -2.78 -24.77
C ILE A 412 -22.33 -2.16 -25.44
N VAL A 413 -21.63 -2.90 -26.29
CA VAL A 413 -20.53 -2.33 -27.09
C VAL A 413 -21.03 -1.26 -28.06
N GLU A 414 -22.16 -1.47 -28.73
CA GLU A 414 -22.78 -0.47 -29.60
C GLU A 414 -23.16 0.81 -28.82
N TYR A 415 -23.75 0.65 -27.64
CA TYR A 415 -24.09 1.74 -26.73
C TYR A 415 -22.87 2.57 -26.30
N LEU A 416 -21.80 1.90 -25.84
CA LEU A 416 -20.54 2.58 -25.48
C LEU A 416 -19.90 3.25 -26.71
N ASN A 417 -19.91 2.59 -27.86
CA ASN A 417 -19.23 3.07 -29.07
C ASN A 417 -19.78 4.40 -29.63
N HIS A 418 -21.00 4.81 -29.26
CA HIS A 418 -21.70 5.88 -29.97
C HIS A 418 -21.06 7.27 -29.84
N VAL A 419 -20.33 7.57 -28.75
CA VAL A 419 -19.71 8.91 -28.55
C VAL A 419 -18.39 8.91 -27.77
N ASP A 420 -17.85 7.76 -27.34
CA ASP A 420 -16.62 7.65 -26.48
C ASP A 420 -16.66 8.38 -25.13
N TRP A 421 -17.75 9.07 -24.85
CA TRP A 421 -18.00 9.93 -23.71
C TRP A 421 -17.52 9.35 -22.37
N TYR A 422 -17.70 8.06 -22.12
CA TYR A 422 -17.27 7.42 -20.88
C TYR A 422 -15.75 7.45 -20.70
N ALA A 423 -14.94 7.33 -21.77
CA ALA A 423 -13.47 7.43 -21.67
C ALA A 423 -13.02 8.84 -21.26
N ASP A 424 -13.61 9.88 -21.87
CA ASP A 424 -13.42 11.28 -21.49
C ASP A 424 -13.86 11.55 -20.04
N ARG A 425 -15.04 11.06 -19.65
CA ARG A 425 -15.59 11.25 -18.30
C ARG A 425 -14.73 10.58 -17.24
N LEU A 426 -14.27 9.35 -17.49
CA LEU A 426 -13.34 8.66 -16.61
C LEU A 426 -12.02 9.42 -16.49
N THR A 427 -11.50 9.96 -17.60
CA THR A 427 -10.26 10.76 -17.62
C THR A 427 -10.41 12.07 -16.85
N GLY A 428 -11.52 12.79 -17.03
CA GLY A 428 -11.80 14.03 -16.30
C GLY A 428 -12.01 13.85 -14.79
N HIS A 429 -12.73 12.80 -14.39
CA HIS A 429 -13.07 12.56 -12.98
C HIS A 429 -11.95 11.82 -12.22
N TYR A 430 -11.53 10.65 -12.71
CA TYR A 430 -10.58 9.77 -12.03
C TYR A 430 -9.10 10.07 -12.34
N ARG A 431 -8.82 10.89 -13.36
CA ARG A 431 -7.47 11.30 -13.79
C ARG A 431 -6.55 10.09 -13.98
N GLU A 432 -5.62 9.86 -13.05
CA GLU A 432 -4.63 8.77 -13.11
C GLU A 432 -5.27 7.38 -13.00
N LEU A 433 -6.42 7.25 -12.33
CA LEU A 433 -7.14 5.99 -12.18
C LEU A 433 -8.07 5.67 -13.37
N ALA A 434 -8.22 6.60 -14.33
CA ALA A 434 -9.12 6.45 -15.48
C ALA A 434 -8.88 5.15 -16.27
N ALA A 435 -7.61 4.78 -16.49
CA ALA A 435 -7.25 3.53 -17.17
C ALA A 435 -7.64 2.27 -16.37
N SER A 436 -7.62 2.34 -15.04
CA SER A 436 -7.99 1.21 -14.17
C SER A 436 -9.50 1.02 -14.09
N ARG A 437 -10.27 2.12 -14.07
CA ARG A 437 -11.73 2.11 -14.16
C ARG A 437 -12.21 1.72 -15.55
N LEU A 438 -11.56 2.22 -16.62
CA LEU A 438 -11.81 1.76 -17.98
C LEU A 438 -11.52 0.25 -18.13
N ALA A 439 -10.41 -0.25 -17.57
CA ALA A 439 -10.15 -1.68 -17.55
C ALA A 439 -11.24 -2.49 -16.81
N GLY A 440 -11.74 -1.98 -15.67
CA GLY A 440 -12.85 -2.61 -14.94
C GLY A 440 -14.19 -2.56 -15.68
N LEU A 441 -14.46 -1.47 -16.42
CA LEU A 441 -15.66 -1.31 -17.26
C LEU A 441 -15.65 -2.21 -18.50
N LEU A 442 -14.46 -2.52 -19.05
CA LEU A 442 -14.34 -3.33 -20.27
C LEU A 442 -14.20 -4.82 -19.99
N GLN A 443 -13.54 -5.21 -18.90
CA GLN A 443 -13.20 -6.62 -18.60
C GLN A 443 -14.43 -7.57 -18.61
N PRO A 444 -15.61 -7.23 -18.06
CA PRO A 444 -16.79 -8.11 -18.12
C PRO A 444 -17.39 -8.31 -19.53
N LEU A 445 -17.14 -7.38 -20.45
CA LEU A 445 -17.60 -7.45 -21.85
C LEU A 445 -16.68 -8.30 -22.72
N LEU A 446 -15.40 -8.38 -22.37
CA LEU A 446 -14.38 -9.15 -23.10
C LEU A 446 -14.35 -10.62 -22.67
N GLY A 447 -14.87 -10.94 -21.48
CA GLY A 447 -14.84 -12.28 -20.89
C GLY A 447 -15.75 -13.33 -21.56
N THR A 448 -16.49 -13.00 -22.62
CA THR A 448 -17.37 -13.98 -23.28
C THR A 448 -16.66 -14.85 -24.30
N ARG A 449 -15.74 -14.31 -25.10
CA ARG A 449 -14.78 -15.03 -25.98
C ARG A 449 -13.82 -14.06 -26.67
N LEU A 450 -12.56 -14.03 -26.26
CA LEU A 450 -11.51 -13.17 -26.85
C LEU A 450 -11.14 -13.59 -28.28
N ASP A 451 -11.45 -14.83 -28.65
CA ASP A 451 -11.16 -15.51 -29.91
C ASP A 451 -12.04 -15.06 -31.09
N SER A 452 -13.29 -14.62 -30.86
CA SER A 452 -14.24 -14.32 -31.96
C SER A 452 -15.16 -13.09 -31.77
N GLY A 453 -15.10 -12.38 -30.64
CA GLY A 453 -16.09 -11.34 -30.31
C GLY A 453 -16.03 -10.03 -31.12
N GLN A 454 -17.20 -9.42 -31.36
CA GLN A 454 -17.35 -8.00 -31.71
C GLN A 454 -16.64 -7.05 -30.70
N PRO A 455 -16.68 -7.28 -29.37
CA PRO A 455 -15.98 -6.44 -28.39
C PRO A 455 -14.46 -6.34 -28.62
N MET A 456 -13.81 -7.41 -29.08
CA MET A 456 -12.35 -7.42 -29.32
C MET A 456 -11.94 -6.62 -30.55
N ARG A 457 -12.70 -6.70 -31.64
CA ARG A 457 -12.47 -5.86 -32.84
C ARG A 457 -12.70 -4.38 -32.53
N TRP A 458 -13.69 -4.08 -31.71
CA TRP A 458 -13.95 -2.72 -31.23
C TRP A 458 -12.78 -2.22 -30.37
N LEU A 459 -12.31 -2.98 -29.38
CA LEU A 459 -11.18 -2.60 -28.52
C LEU A 459 -9.89 -2.38 -29.32
N ALA A 460 -9.59 -3.26 -30.29
CA ALA A 460 -8.45 -3.10 -31.20
C ALA A 460 -8.53 -1.75 -31.94
N GLY A 461 -9.66 -1.45 -32.58
CA GLY A 461 -9.89 -0.16 -33.26
C GLY A 461 -9.86 1.07 -32.35
N ARG A 462 -9.98 0.91 -31.03
CA ARG A 462 -9.83 1.99 -30.04
C ARG A 462 -8.37 2.27 -29.68
N LEU A 463 -7.51 1.25 -29.68
CA LEU A 463 -6.06 1.41 -29.44
C LEU A 463 -5.33 2.11 -30.59
N SER A 464 -5.89 2.01 -31.80
CA SER A 464 -5.32 2.55 -33.05
C SER A 464 -5.69 4.02 -33.34
N ARG A 465 -6.51 4.68 -32.51
CA ARG A 465 -6.81 6.12 -32.63
C ARG A 465 -5.78 6.94 -31.85
N GLU A 466 -5.47 8.17 -32.29
CA GLU A 466 -4.41 9.00 -31.65
C GLU A 466 -4.84 9.74 -30.38
N ASP A 467 -6.07 10.26 -30.30
CA ASP A 467 -6.44 11.31 -29.32
C ASP A 467 -6.57 10.81 -27.85
N ASP A 468 -7.20 9.66 -27.59
CA ASP A 468 -7.44 9.15 -26.21
C ASP A 468 -6.37 8.16 -25.73
N ALA A 469 -5.29 8.06 -26.49
CA ALA A 469 -4.64 6.78 -26.72
C ALA A 469 -3.67 6.36 -25.60
N GLY A 470 -3.48 7.21 -24.59
CA GLY A 470 -2.77 6.87 -23.35
C GLY A 470 -3.62 6.08 -22.36
N VAL A 471 -4.93 6.35 -22.28
CA VAL A 471 -5.84 5.72 -21.30
C VAL A 471 -6.24 4.33 -21.78
N TRP A 472 -6.60 4.21 -23.07
CA TRP A 472 -6.93 2.94 -23.71
C TRP A 472 -5.80 1.91 -23.68
N ALA A 473 -4.57 2.31 -24.05
CA ALA A 473 -3.41 1.41 -24.02
C ALA A 473 -3.08 0.90 -22.61
N ARG A 474 -3.18 1.78 -21.60
CA ARG A 474 -3.02 1.40 -20.19
C ARG A 474 -4.15 0.49 -19.71
N ALA A 475 -5.39 0.72 -20.14
CA ALA A 475 -6.53 -0.13 -19.82
C ALA A 475 -6.36 -1.54 -20.41
N GLY A 476 -5.96 -1.65 -21.68
CA GLY A 476 -5.65 -2.93 -22.33
C GLY A 476 -4.55 -3.73 -21.60
N ALA A 477 -3.47 -3.05 -21.20
CA ALA A 477 -2.40 -3.67 -20.40
C ALA A 477 -2.88 -4.13 -19.00
N LEU A 478 -3.77 -3.38 -18.36
CA LEU A 478 -4.37 -3.76 -17.07
C LEU A 478 -5.35 -4.93 -17.22
N ILE A 479 -6.09 -5.04 -18.32
CA ILE A 479 -6.93 -6.20 -18.62
C ILE A 479 -6.05 -7.43 -18.81
N TYR A 480 -5.00 -7.33 -19.64
CA TYR A 480 -4.01 -8.41 -19.85
C TYR A 480 -3.43 -8.93 -18.52
N ALA A 481 -3.01 -8.01 -17.64
CA ALA A 481 -2.44 -8.36 -16.33
C ALA A 481 -3.45 -8.98 -15.34
N ARG A 482 -4.76 -8.87 -15.58
CA ARG A 482 -5.83 -9.45 -14.74
C ARG A 482 -6.34 -10.80 -15.24
N LEU A 483 -6.03 -11.21 -16.47
CA LEU A 483 -6.42 -12.51 -17.01
C LEU A 483 -5.64 -13.62 -16.29
N SER A 484 -6.38 -14.58 -15.72
CA SER A 484 -5.79 -15.72 -15.00
C SER A 484 -5.57 -16.95 -15.87
N ASP A 485 -6.23 -17.04 -17.03
CA ASP A 485 -5.96 -18.08 -18.03
C ASP A 485 -4.87 -17.58 -19.01
N PRO A 486 -3.70 -18.25 -19.10
CA PRO A 486 -2.67 -17.93 -20.09
C PRO A 486 -3.15 -17.97 -21.54
N ARG A 487 -4.20 -18.74 -21.86
CA ARG A 487 -4.80 -18.81 -23.21
C ARG A 487 -5.60 -17.55 -23.51
N GLU A 488 -6.45 -17.10 -22.58
CA GLU A 488 -7.16 -15.82 -22.69
C GLU A 488 -6.14 -14.67 -22.86
N ALA A 489 -5.07 -14.66 -22.04
CA ALA A 489 -4.00 -13.67 -22.13
C ALA A 489 -3.27 -13.69 -23.50
N ALA A 490 -2.91 -14.87 -24.01
CA ALA A 490 -2.26 -15.02 -25.31
C ALA A 490 -3.13 -14.50 -26.47
N VAL A 491 -4.44 -14.80 -26.46
CA VAL A 491 -5.39 -14.29 -27.47
C VAL A 491 -5.54 -12.77 -27.36
N LEU A 492 -5.60 -12.21 -26.15
CA LEU A 492 -5.62 -10.75 -25.97
C LEU A 492 -4.35 -10.09 -26.52
N ALA A 493 -3.18 -10.66 -26.26
CA ALA A 493 -1.91 -10.15 -26.77
C ALA A 493 -1.83 -10.23 -28.31
N ASP A 494 -2.17 -11.36 -28.91
CA ASP A 494 -2.18 -11.56 -30.36
C ASP A 494 -3.06 -10.53 -31.10
N ARG A 495 -4.16 -10.10 -30.48
CA ARG A 495 -5.07 -9.09 -31.05
C ARG A 495 -4.69 -7.64 -30.78
N LEU A 496 -4.13 -7.31 -29.62
CA LEU A 496 -3.88 -5.92 -29.21
C LEU A 496 -2.43 -5.46 -29.41
N VAL A 497 -1.45 -6.36 -29.35
CA VAL A 497 -0.03 -6.01 -29.51
C VAL A 497 0.29 -5.52 -30.94
N PRO A 498 -0.25 -6.10 -32.04
CA PRO A 498 0.00 -5.59 -33.38
C PRO A 498 -0.45 -4.13 -33.55
N GLU A 499 -1.64 -3.76 -33.08
CA GLU A 499 -2.16 -2.38 -33.14
C GLU A 499 -1.30 -1.40 -32.33
N LEU A 500 -0.87 -1.81 -31.14
CA LEU A 500 0.06 -1.03 -30.31
C LEU A 500 1.43 -0.86 -30.99
N LEU A 501 1.94 -1.89 -31.67
CA LEU A 501 3.20 -1.83 -32.40
C LEU A 501 3.10 -0.97 -33.66
N ILE A 502 2.00 -1.05 -34.42
CA ILE A 502 1.73 -0.18 -35.59
C ILE A 502 1.77 1.28 -35.13
N ARG A 503 1.01 1.63 -34.08
CA ARG A 503 0.99 2.99 -33.53
C ARG A 503 2.32 3.46 -32.94
N LEU A 504 3.15 2.56 -32.38
CA LEU A 504 4.49 2.91 -31.90
C LEU A 504 5.52 3.04 -33.04
N ALA A 505 5.25 2.42 -34.19
CA ALA A 505 6.09 2.46 -35.39
C ALA A 505 5.69 3.59 -36.36
N GLU A 506 4.44 4.06 -36.31
CA GLU A 506 4.04 5.28 -37.00
C GLU A 506 4.95 6.41 -36.52
N PRO A 507 5.74 7.04 -37.43
CA PRO A 507 6.58 8.14 -37.05
C PRO A 507 5.64 9.21 -36.56
N ARG A 508 5.75 9.58 -35.27
CA ARG A 508 5.07 10.75 -34.75
C ARG A 508 5.40 11.88 -35.70
N HIS A 509 4.41 12.31 -36.48
CA HIS A 509 4.41 13.63 -37.04
C HIS A 509 4.25 14.55 -35.84
N GLU A 510 5.39 14.77 -35.15
CA GLU A 510 5.66 16.05 -34.52
C GLU A 510 5.08 17.07 -35.48
N THR A 511 4.04 17.75 -35.02
CA THR A 511 3.42 18.81 -35.79
C THR A 511 4.53 19.82 -35.96
N ALA A 512 5.22 19.72 -37.09
CA ALA A 512 6.39 20.51 -37.37
C ALA A 512 5.85 21.92 -37.49
N ALA A 513 5.93 22.64 -36.37
CA ALA A 513 6.01 24.07 -36.36
C ALA A 513 7.12 24.38 -37.34
N ARG A 514 6.72 24.67 -38.59
CA ARG A 514 7.59 25.18 -39.64
C ARG A 514 8.50 26.18 -38.94
N PRO A 515 9.83 26.11 -39.12
CA PRO A 515 10.68 27.21 -38.73
C PRO A 515 10.28 28.40 -39.60
N SER A 516 9.30 29.16 -39.14
CA SER A 516 8.98 30.47 -39.64
C SER A 516 10.28 31.25 -39.64
N ALA A 517 10.62 31.84 -40.78
CA ALA A 517 11.78 32.71 -40.88
C ALA A 517 11.81 33.69 -39.69
N PRO A 518 12.99 33.99 -39.12
CA PRO A 518 13.10 34.68 -37.83
C PRO A 518 12.36 36.02 -37.88
N GLN A 519 11.14 36.04 -37.33
CA GLN A 519 10.44 37.27 -37.05
C GLN A 519 11.15 37.95 -35.88
N PRO A 520 11.32 39.28 -35.93
CA PRO A 520 11.96 40.02 -34.85
C PRO A 520 11.20 39.78 -33.55
N VAL A 521 11.93 39.41 -32.49
CA VAL A 521 11.37 39.09 -31.18
C VAL A 521 10.61 40.30 -30.63
N GLN A 522 9.28 40.27 -30.75
CA GLN A 522 8.42 41.11 -29.91
C GLN A 522 8.42 40.51 -28.51
N ALA A 523 9.08 41.20 -27.58
CA ALA A 523 9.06 40.82 -26.17
C ALA A 523 7.61 40.82 -25.64
N PRO A 524 7.26 39.92 -24.70
CA PRO A 524 5.97 39.98 -24.04
C PRO A 524 5.78 41.35 -23.35
N PRO A 525 4.55 41.89 -23.31
CA PRO A 525 4.28 43.16 -22.66
C PRO A 525 4.51 43.01 -21.15
N GLY A 526 5.69 43.44 -20.69
CA GLY A 526 6.06 43.37 -19.28
C GLY A 526 5.15 44.28 -18.46
N LEU A 527 4.62 43.76 -17.35
CA LEU A 527 3.81 44.47 -16.35
C LEU A 527 4.47 45.75 -15.76
N LEU A 528 5.73 46.01 -16.10
CA LEU A 528 6.47 47.22 -15.73
C LEU A 528 6.34 48.37 -16.76
N SER A 529 5.90 48.13 -18.01
CA SER A 529 5.87 49.19 -19.05
C SER A 529 4.67 50.13 -18.96
N ASP A 530 3.52 49.67 -18.45
CA ASP A 530 2.32 50.51 -18.29
C ASP A 530 2.38 51.40 -17.04
N ALA A 531 3.17 51.02 -16.03
CA ALA A 531 3.35 51.80 -14.81
C ALA A 531 4.05 53.16 -15.07
N TRP A 532 4.87 53.25 -16.14
CA TRP A 532 5.69 54.43 -16.45
C TRP A 532 5.02 55.44 -17.39
N ARG A 533 3.83 55.15 -17.91
CA ARG A 533 3.10 56.05 -18.86
C ARG A 533 1.96 56.86 -18.23
N ARG A 534 1.69 56.70 -16.92
CA ARG A 534 0.71 57.53 -16.21
C ARG A 534 1.41 58.74 -15.57
N PRO A 535 0.96 59.99 -15.84
CA PRO A 535 1.52 61.17 -15.19
C PRO A 535 1.16 61.17 -13.70
N VAL A 536 2.10 60.77 -12.85
CA VAL A 536 1.97 60.80 -11.40
C VAL A 536 1.91 62.25 -10.93
N ARG A 537 0.73 62.72 -10.51
CA ARG A 537 0.58 64.01 -9.83
C ARG A 537 1.18 63.90 -8.42
N VAL A 538 2.48 64.18 -8.30
CA VAL A 538 3.16 64.28 -7.01
C VAL A 538 2.58 65.46 -6.22
N PRO A 539 2.09 65.26 -4.99
CA PRO A 539 1.62 66.35 -4.14
C PRO A 539 2.73 67.37 -3.85
N ARG A 540 2.43 68.67 -3.90
CA ARG A 540 3.42 69.74 -3.68
C ARG A 540 4.16 69.66 -2.34
N TRP A 541 3.55 69.06 -1.31
CA TRP A 541 4.18 68.86 -0.01
C TRP A 541 5.32 67.81 -0.03
N LEU A 542 5.23 66.80 -0.90
CA LEU A 542 6.30 65.80 -1.09
C LEU A 542 7.55 66.42 -1.75
N LEU A 543 7.35 67.32 -2.72
CA LEU A 543 8.42 68.11 -3.31
C LEU A 543 9.06 69.07 -2.28
N GLY A 544 8.25 69.71 -1.43
CA GLY A 544 8.74 70.55 -0.34
C GLY A 544 9.60 69.78 0.66
N GLY A 545 9.15 68.60 1.08
CA GLY A 545 9.91 67.72 1.98
C GLY A 545 11.24 67.24 1.39
N LEU A 546 11.26 66.92 0.09
CA LEU A 546 12.48 66.46 -0.58
C LEU A 546 13.51 67.58 -0.77
N VAL A 547 13.06 68.81 -1.09
CA VAL A 547 13.95 69.99 -1.11
C VAL A 547 14.51 70.29 0.29
N LEU A 548 13.67 70.24 1.33
CA LEU A 548 14.12 70.44 2.71
C LEU A 548 15.17 69.39 3.12
N ALA A 549 14.93 68.12 2.78
CA ALA A 549 15.86 67.03 3.06
C ALA A 549 17.21 67.25 2.35
N VAL A 550 17.21 67.65 1.07
CA VAL A 550 18.45 67.96 0.34
C VAL A 550 19.18 69.15 0.97
N VAL A 551 18.49 70.23 1.35
CA VAL A 551 19.11 71.39 2.01
C VAL A 551 19.74 71.01 3.36
N VAL A 552 19.03 70.21 4.18
CA VAL A 552 19.57 69.71 5.45
C VAL A 552 20.77 68.80 5.25
N LEU A 553 20.74 67.91 4.24
CA LEU A 553 21.86 67.03 3.93
C LEU A 553 23.08 67.81 3.43
N SER A 554 22.87 68.81 2.57
CA SER A 554 23.93 69.70 2.08
C SER A 554 24.52 70.57 3.19
N ALA A 555 23.71 71.07 4.12
CA ALA A 555 24.19 71.81 5.29
C ALA A 555 25.00 70.91 6.24
N ALA A 556 24.56 69.68 6.47
CA ALA A 556 25.30 68.70 7.28
C ALA A 556 26.65 68.31 6.63
N LEU A 557 26.67 68.13 5.31
CA LEU A 557 27.88 67.84 4.53
C LEU A 557 28.85 69.02 4.38
N ALA A 558 28.37 70.26 4.56
CA ALA A 558 29.21 71.46 4.57
C ALA A 558 29.73 71.82 5.97
N TRP A 559 29.29 71.09 7.00
CA TRP A 559 29.70 71.27 8.40
C TRP A 559 30.65 70.16 8.88
N TRP A 560 30.88 69.15 8.03
CA TRP A 560 31.94 68.15 8.11
C TRP A 560 33.11 68.53 7.19
#